data_AF-A0A080ZJV5-F1
#
_entry.id   AF-A0A080ZJV5-F1
#
_cell.length_a   1.000
_cell.length_b   1.000
_cell.length_c   1.000
_cell.angle_alpha   90.00
_cell.angle_beta   90.00
_cell.angle_gamma   90.00
#
_symmetry.space_group_name_H-M   'P 1'
#
loop_
_entity.id
_entity.type
_entity.pdbx_description
1 polymer ?
#
loop_
_entity_poly.entity_id
_entity_poly.type
_entity_poly.pdbx_seq_one_letter_code
_entity_poly.pdbx_strand_id
1 'polypeptide(L)'
;MIQNLMIQLRHTNNAAALSRVTHLKPIKANVTRWSSTYQTLQRYMKIRDAILTVSAVEELVPRGNGHRHIAAVTDKLVELDSVCVKLQAEERSMAEVRLLFDACILNYQR
;
A
#
# COMPACT_ATOMS: atom_id res chain seq x y z
N MET A 1 -4.98 11.25 -0.64
CA MET A 1 -6.07 10.60 -1.41
C MET A 1 -6.40 9.22 -0.87
N ILE A 2 -5.55 8.18 -1.04
CA ILE A 2 -5.86 6.82 -0.54
C ILE A 2 -6.10 6.76 0.96
N GLN A 3 -5.30 7.47 1.77
CA GLN A 3 -5.51 7.45 3.22
C GLN A 3 -6.92 7.93 3.62
N ASN A 4 -7.43 8.97 2.97
CA ASN A 4 -8.76 9.49 3.24
C ASN A 4 -9.84 8.46 2.84
N LEU A 5 -9.74 7.88 1.64
CA LEU A 5 -10.61 6.79 1.19
C LEU A 5 -10.65 5.62 2.21
N MET A 6 -9.48 5.20 2.67
CA MET A 6 -9.38 4.09 3.64
C MET A 6 -9.93 4.43 5.01
N ILE A 7 -9.97 5.71 5.39
CA ILE A 7 -10.66 6.18 6.61
C ILE A 7 -12.18 6.19 6.38
N GLN A 8 -12.62 6.71 5.23
CA GLN A 8 -14.05 6.79 4.88
C GLN A 8 -14.71 5.41 4.84
N LEU A 9 -14.01 4.42 4.31
CA LEU A 9 -14.47 3.02 4.29
C LEU A 9 -14.63 2.39 5.67
N ARG A 10 -14.09 2.99 6.73
CA ARG A 10 -14.23 2.50 8.10
C ARG A 10 -15.43 3.09 8.83
N HIS A 11 -16.12 4.08 8.26
CA HIS A 11 -17.40 4.53 8.81
C HIS A 11 -18.41 3.38 8.77
N THR A 12 -19.26 3.29 9.79
CA THR A 12 -20.15 2.14 10.05
C THR A 12 -20.95 1.70 8.82
N ASN A 13 -21.60 2.63 8.13
CA ASN A 13 -22.41 2.33 6.96
C ASN A 13 -21.56 1.83 5.78
N ASN A 14 -20.43 2.47 5.53
CA ASN A 14 -19.51 2.09 4.44
C ASN A 14 -18.85 0.74 4.71
N ALA A 15 -18.45 0.49 5.96
CA ALA A 15 -17.88 -0.77 6.38
C ALA A 15 -18.89 -1.92 6.26
N ALA A 16 -20.16 -1.68 6.63
CA ALA A 16 -21.24 -2.64 6.48
C ALA A 16 -21.61 -2.90 5.01
N ALA A 17 -21.51 -1.90 4.13
CA ALA A 17 -21.67 -2.09 2.70
C ALA A 17 -20.52 -2.91 2.11
N LEU A 18 -19.27 -2.54 2.43
CA LEU A 18 -18.07 -3.24 1.98
C LEU A 18 -18.05 -4.70 2.44
N SER A 19 -18.48 -4.99 3.68
CA SER A 19 -18.48 -6.34 4.24
C SER A 19 -19.41 -7.31 3.52
N ARG A 20 -20.40 -6.81 2.76
CA ARG A 20 -21.27 -7.63 1.92
C ARG A 20 -20.55 -8.17 0.68
N VAL A 21 -19.47 -7.52 0.28
CA VAL A 21 -18.74 -7.81 -0.98
C VAL A 21 -17.36 -8.44 -0.70
N THR A 22 -16.72 -8.09 0.42
CA THR A 22 -15.43 -8.67 0.81
C THR A 22 -15.28 -8.81 2.32
N HIS A 23 -14.59 -9.86 2.75
CA HIS A 23 -14.20 -10.05 4.16
C HIS A 23 -12.99 -9.17 4.55
N LEU A 24 -12.28 -8.59 3.57
CA LEU A 24 -11.09 -7.79 3.80
C LEU A 24 -11.46 -6.39 4.30
N LYS A 25 -10.88 -6.00 5.45
CA LYS A 25 -11.13 -4.70 6.06
C LYS A 25 -10.20 -3.61 5.52
N PRO A 26 -10.60 -2.33 5.48
CA PRO A 26 -9.68 -1.24 5.18
C PRO A 26 -8.57 -1.12 6.24
N ILE A 27 -7.34 -0.83 5.82
CA ILE A 27 -6.21 -0.51 6.68
C ILE A 27 -5.93 0.98 6.62
N LYS A 28 -5.74 1.61 7.80
CA LYS A 28 -5.24 2.98 7.92
C LYS A 28 -3.72 2.95 8.05
N ALA A 29 -3.00 3.79 7.33
CA ALA A 29 -1.58 3.94 7.57
C ALA A 29 -1.35 4.60 8.94
N ASN A 30 -0.22 4.25 9.53
CA ASN A 30 0.33 4.86 10.72
C ASN A 30 1.46 5.81 10.30
N VAL A 31 1.29 7.09 10.63
CA VAL A 31 2.22 8.15 10.27
C VAL A 31 3.65 7.88 10.75
N THR A 32 3.81 7.18 11.89
CA THR A 32 5.14 6.91 12.47
C THR A 32 5.82 5.65 11.93
N ARG A 33 5.13 4.83 11.12
CA ARG A 33 5.64 3.54 10.64
C ARG A 33 5.58 3.45 9.12
N TRP A 34 6.75 3.52 8.47
CA TRP A 34 6.87 3.45 7.01
C TRP A 34 6.10 2.29 6.36
N SER A 35 6.25 1.07 6.88
CA SER A 35 5.62 -0.14 6.33
C SER A 35 4.10 -0.08 6.29
N SER A 36 3.48 0.74 7.15
CA SER A 36 2.02 0.89 7.18
C SER A 36 1.45 1.62 5.96
N THR A 37 2.21 2.52 5.34
CA THR A 37 1.82 3.20 4.10
C THR A 37 1.74 2.18 2.96
N TYR A 38 2.78 1.35 2.84
CA TYR A 38 2.81 0.24 1.88
C TYR A 38 1.65 -0.74 2.11
N GLN A 39 1.43 -1.20 3.34
CA GLN A 39 0.30 -2.09 3.69
C GLN A 39 -1.07 -1.49 3.31
N THR A 40 -1.21 -0.17 3.46
CA THR A 40 -2.44 0.55 3.08
C THR A 40 -2.66 0.52 1.56
N LEU A 41 -1.60 0.77 0.78
CA LEU A 41 -1.67 0.72 -0.68
C LEU A 41 -1.93 -0.70 -1.18
N GLN A 42 -1.25 -1.71 -0.63
CA GLN A 42 -1.53 -3.11 -0.94
C GLN A 42 -2.97 -3.51 -0.62
N ARG A 43 -3.48 -3.08 0.55
CA ARG A 43 -4.87 -3.35 0.91
C ARG A 43 -5.80 -2.72 -0.11
N TYR A 44 -5.59 -1.45 -0.45
CA TYR A 44 -6.36 -0.75 -1.48
C TYR A 44 -6.37 -1.51 -2.81
N MET A 45 -5.22 -2.01 -3.29
CA MET A 45 -5.17 -2.82 -4.52
C MET A 45 -6.04 -4.08 -4.44
N LYS A 46 -6.02 -4.79 -3.30
CA LYS A 46 -6.80 -6.02 -3.10
C LYS A 46 -8.31 -5.81 -3.00
N ILE A 47 -8.75 -4.66 -2.49
CA ILE A 47 -10.19 -4.39 -2.25
C ILE A 47 -10.79 -3.37 -3.22
N ARG A 48 -10.01 -2.86 -4.19
CA ARG A 48 -10.42 -1.78 -5.09
C ARG A 48 -11.77 -2.04 -5.75
N ASP A 49 -11.96 -3.24 -6.31
CA ASP A 49 -13.18 -3.56 -7.05
C ASP A 49 -14.39 -3.67 -6.12
N ALA A 50 -14.19 -4.16 -4.89
CA ALA A 50 -15.22 -4.13 -3.86
C ALA A 50 -15.54 -2.69 -3.44
N ILE A 51 -14.55 -1.79 -3.33
CA ILE A 51 -14.80 -0.37 -3.01
C ILE A 51 -15.66 0.29 -4.10
N LEU A 52 -15.46 -0.05 -5.38
CA LEU A 52 -16.25 0.50 -6.48
C LEU A 52 -17.74 0.15 -6.41
N THR A 53 -18.12 -0.90 -5.67
CA THR A 53 -19.53 -1.24 -5.42
C THR A 53 -20.17 -0.45 -4.27
N VAL A 54 -19.38 0.32 -3.51
CA VAL A 54 -19.87 1.12 -2.39
C VAL A 54 -20.11 2.55 -2.86
N SER A 55 -21.35 2.85 -3.26
CA SER A 55 -21.75 4.13 -3.87
C SER A 55 -21.32 5.37 -3.07
N ALA A 56 -21.35 5.29 -1.73
CA ALA A 56 -20.99 6.40 -0.85
C ALA A 56 -19.51 6.83 -0.93
N VAL A 57 -18.62 6.00 -1.49
CA VAL A 57 -17.18 6.29 -1.60
C VAL A 57 -16.62 6.05 -3.00
N GLU A 58 -17.46 5.67 -3.97
CA GLU A 58 -17.04 5.33 -5.33
C GLU A 58 -16.33 6.50 -6.04
N GLU A 59 -16.79 7.72 -5.80
CA GLU A 59 -16.21 8.95 -6.35
C GLU A 59 -14.81 9.25 -5.78
N LEU A 60 -14.50 8.76 -4.58
CA LEU A 60 -13.19 8.94 -3.94
C LEU A 60 -12.14 7.97 -4.47
N VAL A 61 -12.53 6.96 -5.25
CA VAL A 61 -11.64 5.96 -5.81
C VAL A 61 -10.82 6.57 -6.95
N PRO A 62 -9.47 6.54 -6.89
CA PRO A 62 -8.65 6.98 -8.01
C PRO A 62 -8.98 6.21 -9.29
N ARG A 63 -9.14 6.93 -10.40
CA ARG A 63 -9.41 6.37 -11.74
C ARG A 63 -8.30 6.72 -12.72
N GLY A 64 -8.27 6.00 -13.84
CA GLY A 64 -7.34 6.26 -14.96
C GLY A 64 -5.88 6.40 -14.52
N ASN A 65 -5.26 7.53 -14.84
CA ASN A 65 -3.86 7.84 -14.49
C ASN A 65 -3.59 7.76 -12.99
N GLY A 66 -4.52 8.21 -12.14
CA GLY A 66 -4.32 8.18 -10.68
C GLY A 66 -4.17 6.76 -10.15
N HIS A 67 -5.00 5.83 -10.64
CA HIS A 67 -4.87 4.42 -10.27
C HIS A 67 -3.57 3.80 -10.81
N ARG A 68 -3.24 4.03 -12.09
CA ARG A 68 -2.00 3.53 -12.70
C ARG A 68 -0.76 3.98 -11.96
N HIS A 69 -0.73 5.25 -11.55
CA HIS A 69 0.38 5.80 -10.76
C HIS A 69 0.49 5.10 -9.40
N ILE A 70 -0.63 4.86 -8.72
CA ILE A 70 -0.64 4.15 -7.43
C ILE A 70 -0.18 2.70 -7.59
N ALA A 71 -0.62 2.00 -8.64
CA ALA A 71 -0.18 0.64 -8.92
C ALA A 71 1.35 0.59 -9.13
N ALA A 72 1.88 1.45 -10.01
CA ALA A 72 3.32 1.52 -10.27
C ALA A 72 4.16 1.87 -9.03
N VAL A 73 3.66 2.76 -8.15
CA VAL A 73 4.32 3.06 -6.87
C VAL A 73 4.23 1.87 -5.91
N THR A 74 3.09 1.18 -5.86
CA THR A 74 2.90 0.03 -4.99
C THR A 74 3.87 -1.09 -5.35
N ASP A 75 4.06 -1.37 -6.64
CA ASP A 75 4.99 -2.40 -7.12
C ASP A 75 6.44 -2.10 -6.71
N LYS A 76 6.87 -0.84 -6.86
CA LYS A 76 8.20 -0.39 -6.39
C LYS A 76 8.37 -0.53 -4.88
N LEU A 77 7.32 -0.25 -4.12
CA LEU A 77 7.35 -0.39 -2.67
C LEU A 77 7.46 -1.86 -2.22
N VAL A 78 6.95 -2.83 -3.00
CA VAL A 78 7.16 -4.26 -2.72
C VAL A 78 8.65 -4.61 -2.73
N GLU A 79 9.38 -4.14 -3.75
CA GLU A 79 10.81 -4.40 -3.87
C GLU A 79 11.58 -3.78 -2.69
N LEU A 80 11.31 -2.51 -2.37
CA LEU A 80 11.97 -1.80 -1.28
C LEU A 80 11.63 -2.40 0.10
N ASP A 81 10.39 -2.87 0.32
CA ASP A 81 10.02 -3.57 1.55
C ASP A 81 10.82 -4.87 1.70
N SER A 82 11.05 -5.61 0.61
CA SER A 82 11.89 -6.81 0.63
C SER A 82 13.34 -6.50 1.01
N VAL A 83 13.87 -5.34 0.59
CA VAL A 83 15.21 -4.87 0.98
C VAL A 83 15.23 -4.55 2.47
N CYS A 84 14.22 -3.84 2.99
CA CYS A 84 14.11 -3.55 4.42
C CYS A 84 14.07 -4.84 5.26
N VAL A 85 13.29 -5.84 4.85
CA VAL A 85 13.23 -7.14 5.54
C VAL A 85 14.59 -7.83 5.55
N LYS A 86 15.32 -7.82 4.42
CA LYS A 86 16.67 -8.39 4.35
C LYS A 86 17.66 -7.66 5.24
N LEU A 87 17.59 -6.32 5.29
CA LEU A 87 18.47 -5.49 6.13
C LEU A 87 18.21 -5.70 7.63
N GLN A 88 16.98 -6.05 8.02
CA GLN A 88 16.58 -6.26 9.41
C GLN A 88 16.86 -7.68 9.93
N ALA A 89 17.38 -8.58 9.10
CA ALA A 89 17.74 -9.92 9.54
C ALA A 89 18.91 -9.86 10.56
N GLU A 90 18.82 -10.65 11.63
CA GLU A 90 19.81 -10.66 12.72
C GLU A 90 21.22 -11.01 12.21
N GLU A 91 21.30 -11.91 11.24
CA GLU A 91 22.54 -12.27 10.56
C GLU A 91 22.63 -11.50 9.23
N ARG A 92 23.33 -10.36 9.26
CA ARG A 92 23.70 -9.59 8.07
C ARG A 92 25.14 -9.08 8.15
N SER A 93 25.90 -9.34 7.10
CA SER A 93 27.22 -8.75 6.93
C SER A 93 27.14 -7.34 6.34
N MET A 94 28.12 -6.50 6.65
CA MET A 94 28.23 -5.17 6.02
C MET A 94 28.42 -5.24 4.51
N ALA A 95 28.99 -6.33 3.98
CA ALA A 95 29.11 -6.57 2.55
C ALA A 95 27.73 -6.77 1.89
N GLU A 96 26.85 -7.56 2.49
CA GLU A 96 25.47 -7.73 2.00
C GLU A 96 24.66 -6.44 2.11
N VAL A 97 24.81 -5.70 3.21
CA VAL A 97 24.17 -4.39 3.39
C VAL A 97 24.59 -3.45 2.25
N ARG A 98 25.88 -3.42 1.91
CA ARG A 98 26.39 -2.61 0.80
C ARG A 98 25.77 -3.02 -0.53
N LEU A 99 25.72 -4.31 -0.84
CA LEU A 99 25.11 -4.82 -2.08
C LEU A 99 23.63 -4.45 -2.20
N LEU A 100 22.88 -4.53 -1.09
CA LEU A 100 21.46 -4.14 -1.07
C LEU A 100 21.29 -2.64 -1.37
N PHE A 101 22.14 -1.78 -0.80
CA PHE A 101 22.10 -0.35 -1.10
C PHE A 101 22.55 -0.03 -2.52
N ASP A 102 23.61 -0.67 -3.03
CA ASP A 102 24.08 -0.46 -4.41
C ASP A 102 22.97 -0.85 -5.41
N ALA A 103 22.25 -1.95 -5.17
CA ALA A 103 21.09 -2.34 -5.98
C ALA A 103 19.96 -1.29 -5.94
N CYS A 104 19.61 -0.78 -4.75
CA CYS A 104 18.63 0.30 -4.63
C CYS A 104 19.06 1.56 -5.38
N ILE A 105 20.34 1.93 -5.30
CA ILE A 105 20.90 3.08 -6.01
C ILE A 105 20.75 2.87 -7.52
N LEU A 106 21.15 1.72 -8.05
CA LEU A 106 21.03 1.41 -9.47
C LEU A 106 19.57 1.44 -9.98
N ASN A 107 18.62 0.96 -9.18
CA ASN A 107 17.21 0.85 -9.59
C ASN A 107 16.41 2.16 -9.40
N TYR A 108 16.86 3.06 -8.50
CA TYR A 108 16.04 4.19 -8.04
C TYR A 108 16.74 5.56 -8.05
N GLN A 109 18.05 5.63 -8.31
CA GLN A 109 18.74 6.91 -8.49
C GLN A 109 18.39 7.44 -9.90
N ARG A 110 17.71 8.59 -9.94
CA ARG A 110 17.44 9.33 -11.19
C ARG A 110 18.65 10.10 -11.64
#